data_AF-A0A3D5Q7G3-F1
#
_entry.id   AF-A0A3D5Q7G3-F1
#
_cell.length_a   1.000
_cell.length_b   1.000
_cell.length_c   1.000
_cell.angle_alpha   90.00
_cell.angle_beta   90.00
_cell.angle_gamma   90.00
#
_symmetry.space_group_name_H-M   'P 1'
#
loop_
_entity.id
_entity.type
_entity.pdbx_description
1 polymer ?
#
loop_
_entity_poly.entity_id
_entity_poly.type
_entity_poly.pdbx_seq_one_letter_code
_entity_poly.pdbx_strand_id
1 'polypeptide(L)'
;RAPAGKPLRVDLSAPEVEIRIEVKDDQFHVAHRRHKGLGGYPMGSVETVMTLVSGGYDSSVAAYLMMRRGLRNHFLFFNLGG
;
A
#
# COMPACT_ATOMS: atom_id res chain seq x y z
N ARG A 1 -22.33 0.07 13.49
CA ARG A 1 -23.53 -0.53 14.13
C ARG A 1 -23.03 -1.24 15.38
N ALA A 2 -23.36 -0.73 16.58
CA ALA A 2 -22.95 -1.37 17.83
C ALA A 2 -23.70 -2.70 18.04
N PRO A 3 -23.06 -3.73 18.60
CA PRO A 3 -23.75 -4.95 19.01
C PRO A 3 -24.74 -4.62 20.14
N ALA A 4 -25.99 -5.05 19.99
CA ALA A 4 -27.04 -4.80 20.97
C ALA A 4 -26.80 -5.64 22.25
N GLY A 5 -26.76 -4.99 23.42
CA GLY A 5 -26.92 -5.67 24.71
C GLY A 5 -25.80 -5.53 25.75
N LYS A 6 -24.71 -4.79 25.50
CA LYS A 6 -23.61 -4.59 26.48
C LYS A 6 -23.34 -3.09 26.71
N PRO A 7 -23.12 -2.63 27.95
CA PRO A 7 -22.74 -1.24 28.19
C PRO A 7 -21.42 -0.95 27.47
N LEU A 8 -21.42 0.11 26.65
CA LEU A 8 -20.22 0.57 25.94
C LEU A 8 -19.16 0.97 26.98
N ARG A 9 -17.97 0.40 26.83
CA ARG A 9 -16.81 0.70 27.67
C ARG A 9 -15.67 1.16 26.78
N VAL A 10 -14.86 2.08 27.29
CA VAL A 10 -13.66 2.53 26.62
C VAL A 10 -12.56 1.51 26.89
N ASP A 11 -12.02 0.92 25.84
CA ASP A 11 -10.84 0.07 25.88
C ASP A 11 -9.76 0.69 24.99
N LEU A 12 -8.65 1.10 25.60
CA LEU A 12 -7.52 1.72 24.89
C LEU A 12 -6.52 0.68 24.35
N SER A 13 -6.65 -0.58 24.76
CA SER A 13 -5.76 -1.68 24.38
C SER A 13 -6.30 -2.47 23.18
N ALA A 14 -7.60 -2.75 23.17
CA ALA A 14 -8.26 -3.55 22.13
C ALA A 14 -9.69 -3.06 21.85
N PRO A 15 -9.87 -1.87 21.25
CA PRO A 15 -11.19 -1.33 20.95
C PRO A 15 -11.93 -2.14 19.87
N GLU A 16 -13.20 -2.48 20.10
CA GLU A 16 -14.08 -3.09 19.09
C GLU A 16 -14.34 -2.16 17.89
N VAL A 17 -14.36 -0.86 18.16
CA VAL A 17 -14.55 0.19 17.15
C VAL A 17 -13.57 1.32 17.44
N GLU A 18 -12.65 1.56 16.51
CA GLU A 18 -11.76 2.70 16.55
C GLU A 18 -12.35 3.85 15.72
N ILE A 19 -12.59 5.01 16.36
CA ILE A 19 -13.02 6.23 15.67
C ILE A 19 -11.84 7.19 15.65
N ARG A 20 -11.27 7.44 14.48
CA ARG A 20 -10.20 8.43 14.33
C ARG A 20 -10.79 9.75 13.90
N ILE A 21 -10.48 10.80 14.66
CA ILE A 21 -10.85 12.18 14.35
C ILE A 21 -9.56 12.92 14.03
N GLU A 22 -9.47 13.47 12.83
CA GLU A 22 -8.38 14.34 12.40
C GLU A 22 -8.89 15.78 12.39
N VAL A 23 -8.22 16.66 13.12
CA VAL A 23 -8.53 18.10 13.16
C VAL A 23 -7.49 18.80 12.32
N LYS A 24 -7.93 19.48 11.27
CA LYS A 24 -7.06 20.27 10.41
C LYS A 24 -7.73 21.60 10.13
N ASP A 25 -7.01 22.69 10.45
CA ASP A 25 -7.57 24.04 10.43
C ASP A 25 -8.86 24.10 11.27
N ASP A 26 -9.95 24.66 10.73
CA ASP A 26 -11.28 24.70 11.37
C ASP A 26 -12.21 23.53 10.94
N GLN A 27 -11.64 22.44 10.44
CA GLN A 27 -12.39 21.27 9.97
C GLN A 27 -12.07 19.99 10.72
N PHE A 28 -13.10 19.16 10.94
CA PHE A 28 -13.00 17.84 11.55
C PHE A 28 -13.29 16.77 10.50
N HIS A 29 -12.34 15.85 10.32
CA HIS A 29 -12.48 14.68 9.46
C HIS A 29 -12.63 13.43 10.32
N VAL A 30 -13.75 12.72 10.17
CA VAL A 30 -14.01 11.47 10.89
C VAL A 30 -13.75 10.29 9.96
N ALA A 31 -12.74 9.48 10.29
CA ALA A 31 -12.38 8.29 9.55
C ALA A 31 -12.79 7.03 10.32
N HIS A 32 -13.76 6.28 9.78
CA HIS A 32 -14.23 5.02 10.36
C HIS A 32 -13.33 3.83 10.07
N ARG A 33 -12.63 3.84 8.94
CA ARG A 33 -11.72 2.77 8.52
C ARG A 33 -10.51 3.37 7.82
N ARG A 34 -9.34 2.84 8.15
CA ARG A 34 -8.09 3.12 7.43
C ARG A 34 -7.61 1.82 6.82
N HIS A 35 -7.53 1.78 5.49
CA HIS A 35 -6.99 0.64 4.77
C HIS A 35 -5.50 0.83 4.56
N LYS A 36 -4.71 -0.19 4.89
CA LYS A 36 -3.27 -0.16 4.60
C LYS A 36 -3.08 -0.28 3.09
N GLY A 37 -2.56 0.76 2.47
CA GLY A 37 -2.15 0.71 1.07
C GLY A 37 -0.90 -0.16 0.86
N LEU A 38 -0.49 -0.31 -0.39
CA LEU A 38 0.73 -1.05 -0.74
C LEU A 38 1.99 -0.46 -0.06
N GLY A 39 1.98 0.84 0.24
CA GLY A 39 3.15 1.56 0.74
C GLY A 39 4.23 1.70 -0.34
N GLY A 40 5.47 1.91 0.07
CA GLY A 40 6.57 2.20 -0.86
C GLY A 40 6.63 3.68 -1.23
N TYR A 41 7.37 3.98 -2.30
CA TYR A 41 7.55 5.34 -2.79
C TYR A 41 6.64 5.64 -3.99
N PRO A 42 6.29 6.92 -4.23
CA PRO A 42 5.58 7.31 -5.43
C PRO A 42 6.31 6.84 -6.70
N MET A 43 5.56 6.31 -7.67
CA MET A 43 6.15 5.87 -8.94
C MET A 43 6.79 7.05 -9.68
N GLY A 44 8.03 6.87 -10.12
CA GLY A 44 8.79 7.91 -10.81
C GLY A 44 9.44 8.93 -9.88
N SER A 45 9.43 8.71 -8.56
CA SER A 45 10.23 9.51 -7.62
C SER A 45 11.74 9.26 -7.77
N VAL A 46 12.11 8.17 -8.45
CA VAL A 46 13.48 7.78 -8.78
C VAL A 46 13.59 7.66 -10.30
N GLU A 47 14.82 7.79 -10.81
CA GLU A 47 15.12 7.59 -12.22
C GLU A 47 14.64 6.23 -12.76
N THR A 48 14.48 6.17 -14.07
CA THR A 48 13.91 5.02 -14.77
C THR A 48 14.98 3.97 -15.02
N VAL A 49 14.61 2.69 -14.92
CA VAL A 49 15.51 1.55 -15.13
C VAL A 49 14.97 0.62 -16.21
N MET A 50 15.87 -0.13 -16.85
CA MET A 50 15.50 -1.23 -17.73
C MET A 50 15.56 -2.55 -16.95
N THR A 51 14.47 -3.32 -16.96
CA THR A 51 14.34 -4.60 -16.28
C THR A 51 14.35 -5.72 -17.30
N LEU A 52 15.33 -6.61 -17.18
CA LEU A 52 15.37 -7.84 -17.95
C LEU A 52 14.35 -8.81 -17.40
N VAL A 53 13.37 -9.17 -18.22
CA VAL A 53 12.34 -10.16 -17.88
C VAL A 53 12.71 -11.47 -18.55
N SER A 54 12.56 -12.57 -17.80
CA SER A 54 12.66 -13.93 -18.31
C SER A 54 11.31 -14.64 -18.15
N GLY A 55 11.19 -15.86 -18.69
CA GLY A 55 10.01 -16.70 -18.44
C GLY A 55 9.88 -17.19 -16.98
N GLY A 56 10.88 -16.95 -16.14
CA GLY A 56 10.87 -17.30 -14.71
C GLY A 56 10.25 -16.22 -13.81
N TYR A 57 9.83 -16.63 -12.61
CA TYR A 57 9.13 -15.75 -11.66
C TYR A 57 10.04 -14.73 -10.95
N ASP A 58 11.34 -14.99 -10.85
CA ASP A 58 12.27 -14.13 -10.11
C ASP A 58 12.31 -12.70 -10.68
N SER A 59 12.29 -12.59 -12.02
CA SER A 59 12.38 -11.29 -12.70
C SER A 59 11.15 -10.39 -12.45
N SER A 60 9.95 -10.98 -12.34
CA SER A 60 8.72 -10.23 -12.05
C SER A 60 8.64 -9.81 -10.58
N VAL A 61 9.11 -10.66 -9.66
CA VAL A 61 9.21 -10.32 -8.24
C VAL A 61 10.24 -9.19 -8.04
N ALA A 62 11.40 -9.28 -8.69
CA ALA A 62 12.42 -8.23 -8.65
C ALA A 62 11.87 -6.90 -9.20
N ALA A 63 11.16 -6.93 -10.34
CA ALA A 63 10.53 -5.74 -10.90
C ALA A 63 9.54 -5.09 -9.92
N TYR A 64 8.68 -5.89 -9.27
CA TYR A 64 7.73 -5.39 -8.29
C TYR A 64 8.43 -4.74 -7.08
N LEU A 65 9.50 -5.35 -6.56
CA LEU A 65 10.28 -4.77 -5.47
C LEU A 65 10.94 -3.45 -5.87
N MET A 66 11.38 -3.31 -7.12
CA MET A 66 11.90 -2.06 -7.67
C MET A 66 10.81 -1.00 -7.81
N MET A 67 9.62 -1.35 -8.31
CA MET A 67 8.47 -0.45 -8.35
C MET A 67 8.07 0.04 -6.95
N ARG A 68 8.10 -0.84 -5.94
CA ARG A 68 7.86 -0.49 -4.54
C ARG A 68 8.87 0.55 -4.00
N ARG A 69 10.03 0.68 -4.65
CA ARG A 69 11.05 1.68 -4.35
C ARG A 69 10.93 2.96 -5.20
N GLY A 70 9.85 3.11 -5.96
CA GLY A 70 9.58 4.31 -6.77
C GLY A 70 10.24 4.31 -8.14
N LEU A 71 10.94 3.23 -8.52
CA LEU A 71 11.57 3.12 -9.83
C LEU A 71 10.53 2.82 -10.91
N ARG A 72 10.60 3.57 -12.01
CA ARG A 72 9.85 3.25 -13.22
C ARG A 72 10.64 2.21 -14.02
N ASN A 73 10.00 1.11 -14.40
CA ASN A 73 10.66 0.01 -15.10
C ASN A 73 10.24 0.00 -16.58
N HIS A 74 11.23 -0.09 -17.48
CA HIS A 74 11.05 -0.47 -18.88
C HIS A 74 11.44 -1.93 -19.04
N PHE A 75 10.52 -2.75 -19.53
CA PHE A 75 10.75 -4.18 -19.63
C PHE A 75 11.42 -4.56 -20.94
N LEU A 76 12.46 -5.38 -20.85
CA LEU A 76 13.13 -5.99 -21.99
C LEU A 76 13.11 -7.50 -21.84
N PHE A 77 12.54 -8.17 -22.84
CA PHE A 77 12.52 -9.62 -22.94
C PHE A 77 13.36 -10.05 -24.15
N PHE A 78 14.36 -10.90 -23.93
CA PHE A 78 15.13 -11.51 -25.01
C PHE A 78 14.43 -12.78 -25.47
N ASN A 79 13.87 -12.75 -26.68
CA ASN A 79 13.37 -13.96 -27.34
C ASN A 79 14.50 -14.54 -28.20
N LEU A 80 15.25 -15.47 -27.62
CA LEU A 80 16.26 -16.26 -28.34
C LEU A 80 15.53 -17.45 -28.97
N GLY A 81 14.83 -17.18 -30.07
CA GLY A 81 14.07 -18.18 -30.81
C GLY A 81 14.98 -19.34 -31.23
N GLY A 82 14.56 -20.54 -30.83
CA GLY A 82 15.02 -21.84 -31.35
C GLY A 82 13.79 -22.63 -31.77
#